data_AF-A0A8H4Q2U0-F1
#
_entry.id   AF-A0A8H4Q2U0-F1
#
_cell.length_a   1.000
_cell.length_b   1.000
_cell.length_c   1.000
_cell.angle_alpha   90.00
_cell.angle_beta   90.00
_cell.angle_gamma   90.00
#
_symmetry.space_group_name_H-M   'P 1'
#
loop_
_entity.id
_entity.type
_entity.pdbx_description
1 polymer ?
#
loop_
_entity_poly.entity_id
_entity_poly.type
_entity_poly.pdbx_seq_one_letter_code
_entity_poly.pdbx_strand_id
1 'polypeptide(L)'
;MATNPLTLSVPVHMSSLGQEFLTLGVNVILTLSIDGMMFVHSVSLRWALYHEKRLDYNTNIRLLTSSSKSGPNQWYSNAATLFFLVLSYGSSSVLVLLRGDPNKVFFADRDGPPTRPALNAIALIGLGIALAGQASIAVWCLISSSHLIPTWSSNPLNTTLAAMQKGSLTHRPGRSMLSVHQKQQHSILGSYPLKRQGTMIKAQRSVFYILIFLWVLAAAAVAWLATIMVLARERSGLKCWRPALEWVITSNCSWNWVSFPAPPRLMYNLPETFSFSRPYTYSQSYSYSQQAILNLVFTSAIQGLQTIGLHCVELIVNMSRDESSWRSAHSETRQGAKGLQLSTSPFRAALSSWENAVLLVAKAALHWAASQAMASYGYPDLMGTVFATVVIFVYPRIALYAFLAFLLAVFATSLALRRPRGCQPATMGHLQTIADLVDDWETDETGRMWWGDKTGHLSEGMVLRHAGTSGDRRLLSGIDFEAIYS
;
A
#
# COMPACT_ATOMS: atom_id res chain seq x y z
N MET A 1 -10.64 43.61 -7.49
CA MET A 1 -9.32 43.08 -7.91
C MET A 1 -9.58 41.72 -8.56
N ALA A 2 -10.02 41.74 -9.82
CA ALA A 2 -10.40 40.56 -10.57
C ALA A 2 -9.12 39.83 -11.00
N THR A 3 -8.98 38.58 -10.59
CA THR A 3 -7.83 37.73 -10.94
C THR A 3 -7.80 37.51 -12.44
N ASN A 4 -6.81 38.07 -13.14
CA ASN A 4 -6.49 37.65 -14.49
C ASN A 4 -6.31 36.12 -14.48
N PRO A 5 -6.99 35.34 -15.34
CA PRO A 5 -6.91 33.88 -15.40
C PRO A 5 -5.55 33.35 -15.93
N LEU A 6 -4.51 34.18 -15.90
CA LEU A 6 -3.17 33.81 -16.31
C LEU A 6 -2.49 32.91 -15.27
N THR A 7 -2.26 31.67 -15.71
CA THR A 7 -1.22 30.74 -15.23
C THR A 7 -1.42 30.02 -13.91
N LEU A 8 -2.55 29.31 -13.74
CA LEU A 8 -2.61 28.15 -12.82
C LEU A 8 -2.11 26.85 -13.46
N SER A 9 -1.56 26.93 -14.68
CA SER A 9 -0.88 25.84 -15.34
C SER A 9 0.41 26.32 -16.01
N VAL A 10 1.52 25.61 -15.82
CA VAL A 10 2.80 25.92 -16.46
C VAL A 10 3.01 24.99 -17.65
N PRO A 11 3.10 25.49 -18.90
CA PRO A 11 3.31 24.63 -20.07
C PRO A 11 4.67 23.95 -20.00
N VAL A 12 4.73 22.68 -20.40
CA VAL A 12 5.97 21.90 -20.45
C VAL A 12 6.13 21.30 -21.84
N HIS A 13 7.32 21.42 -22.42
CA HIS A 13 7.66 20.75 -23.67
C HIS A 13 8.14 19.33 -23.38
N MET A 14 7.25 18.36 -23.53
CA MET A 14 7.56 16.95 -23.28
C MET A 14 6.73 16.06 -24.22
N SER A 15 7.32 14.95 -24.66
CA SER A 15 6.60 13.93 -25.43
C SER A 15 5.55 13.23 -24.56
N SER A 16 4.57 12.58 -25.19
CA SER A 16 3.56 11.77 -24.48
C SER A 16 4.19 10.67 -23.63
N LEU A 17 5.19 9.98 -24.19
CA LEU A 17 5.97 8.98 -23.47
C LEU A 17 6.74 9.59 -22.29
N GLY A 18 7.35 10.77 -22.49
CA GLY A 18 8.04 11.49 -21.42
C GLY A 18 7.09 11.86 -20.27
N GLN A 19 5.86 12.23 -20.58
CA GLN A 19 4.83 12.51 -19.57
C GLN A 19 4.49 11.28 -18.73
N GLU A 20 4.32 10.13 -19.37
CA GLU A 20 4.02 8.89 -18.67
C GLU A 20 5.16 8.50 -17.74
N PHE A 21 6.41 8.59 -18.20
CA PHE A 21 7.58 8.34 -17.36
C PHE A 21 7.74 9.36 -16.24
N LEU A 22 7.43 10.64 -16.47
CA LEU A 22 7.45 11.66 -15.42
C LEU A 22 6.44 11.30 -14.32
N THR A 23 5.20 10.97 -14.70
CA THR A 23 4.16 10.60 -13.71
C THR A 23 4.53 9.32 -12.96
N LEU A 24 5.16 8.34 -13.61
CA LEU A 24 5.65 7.14 -12.95
C LEU A 24 6.79 7.48 -11.97
N GLY A 25 7.78 8.27 -12.41
CA GLY A 25 8.91 8.69 -11.59
C GLY A 25 8.47 9.46 -10.34
N VAL A 26 7.52 10.39 -10.48
CA VAL A 26 6.90 11.10 -9.35
C VAL A 26 6.25 10.11 -8.38
N ASN A 27 5.45 9.15 -8.86
CA ASN A 27 4.82 8.14 -7.99
C ASN A 27 5.85 7.26 -7.26
N VAL A 28 6.95 6.89 -7.92
CA VAL A 28 8.05 6.13 -7.28
C VAL A 28 8.71 6.94 -6.16
N ILE A 29 9.07 8.20 -6.43
CA ILE A 29 9.69 9.09 -5.44
C ILE A 29 8.74 9.30 -4.25
N LEU A 30 7.47 9.60 -4.53
CA LEU A 30 6.45 9.79 -3.50
C LEU A 30 6.29 8.54 -2.63
N THR A 31 6.21 7.36 -3.24
CA THR A 31 6.06 6.10 -2.50
C THR A 31 7.25 5.90 -1.55
N LEU A 32 8.48 6.14 -2.01
CA LEU A 32 9.68 6.02 -1.17
C LEU A 32 9.70 7.02 -0.02
N SER A 33 9.39 8.29 -0.29
CA SER A 33 9.35 9.34 0.74
C SER A 33 8.26 9.08 1.79
N ILE A 34 7.06 8.70 1.33
CA ILE A 34 5.93 8.40 2.20
C ILE A 34 6.21 7.15 3.05
N ASP A 35 6.74 6.07 2.47
CA ASP A 35 7.03 4.87 3.24
C ASP A 35 8.11 5.13 4.32
N GLY A 36 9.07 6.01 4.06
CA GLY A 36 10.05 6.48 5.07
C GLY A 36 9.40 7.24 6.23
N MET A 37 8.53 8.20 5.94
CA MET A 37 7.80 8.95 6.98
C MET A 37 6.84 8.04 7.77
N MET A 38 6.16 7.15 7.07
CA MET A 38 5.21 6.22 7.68
C MET A 38 5.89 5.11 8.50
N PHE A 39 7.15 4.80 8.22
CA PHE A 39 7.97 3.93 9.07
C PHE A 39 8.15 4.53 10.47
N VAL A 40 8.50 5.83 10.53
CA VAL A 40 8.67 6.55 11.81
C VAL A 40 7.37 6.55 12.60
N HIS A 41 6.25 6.87 11.95
CA HIS A 41 4.94 6.83 12.56
C HIS A 41 4.57 5.43 13.06
N SER A 42 4.83 4.38 12.27
CA SER A 42 4.56 2.98 12.64
C SER A 42 5.32 2.53 13.89
N VAL A 43 6.62 2.86 13.99
CA VAL A 43 7.44 2.54 15.16
C VAL A 43 6.96 3.31 16.39
N SER A 44 6.65 4.60 16.24
CA SER A 44 6.10 5.42 17.33
C SER A 44 4.78 4.85 17.86
N LEU A 45 3.84 4.50 16.96
CA LEU A 45 2.56 3.89 17.33
C LEU A 45 2.75 2.55 18.03
N ARG A 46 3.66 1.70 17.55
CA ARG A 46 3.96 0.40 18.18
C ARG A 46 4.33 0.56 19.64
N TRP A 47 5.25 1.48 19.95
CA TRP A 47 5.68 1.73 21.31
C TRP A 47 4.63 2.49 22.14
N ALA A 48 3.81 3.32 21.52
CA ALA A 48 2.64 3.90 22.19
C ALA A 48 1.64 2.81 22.65
N LEU A 49 1.35 1.83 21.80
CA LEU A 49 0.47 0.69 22.13
C LEU A 49 1.09 -0.23 23.19
N TYR A 50 2.42 -0.37 23.19
CA TYR A 50 3.16 -1.07 24.24
C TYR A 50 2.90 -0.44 25.61
N HIS A 51 3.05 0.88 25.73
CA HIS A 51 2.79 1.60 26.99
C HIS A 51 1.32 1.55 27.43
N GLU A 52 0.41 1.21 26.52
CA GLU A 52 -1.01 0.97 26.80
C GLU A 52 -1.35 -0.50 27.12
N LYS A 53 -0.37 -1.41 27.10
CA LYS A 53 -0.59 -2.87 27.22
C LYS A 53 -1.54 -3.43 26.16
N ARG A 54 -1.54 -2.83 24.97
CA ARG A 54 -2.38 -3.22 23.81
C ARG A 54 -1.56 -3.76 22.64
N LEU A 55 -0.25 -3.94 22.82
CA LEU A 55 0.64 -4.45 21.78
C LEU A 55 0.77 -5.98 21.85
N ASP A 56 -0.05 -6.68 21.07
CA ASP A 56 0.02 -8.14 20.96
C ASP A 56 0.95 -8.60 19.81
N TYR A 57 0.99 -7.83 18.72
CA TYR A 57 1.72 -8.17 17.50
C TYR A 57 2.74 -7.09 17.16
N ASN A 58 3.88 -7.50 16.60
CA ASN A 58 4.92 -6.62 16.08
C ASN A 58 4.39 -5.66 15.01
N THR A 59 3.44 -6.13 14.19
CA THR A 59 2.83 -5.37 13.11
C THR A 59 1.35 -5.12 13.39
N ASN A 60 0.91 -3.86 13.23
CA ASN A 60 -0.46 -3.41 13.41
C ASN A 60 -0.96 -2.61 12.19
N ILE A 61 -2.27 -2.42 12.06
CA ILE A 61 -2.85 -1.57 11.00
C ILE A 61 -2.66 -0.10 11.40
N ARG A 62 -1.52 0.47 11.00
CA ARG A 62 -1.04 1.77 11.49
C ARG A 62 -2.04 2.94 11.41
N LEU A 63 -2.89 3.00 10.38
CA LEU A 63 -3.86 4.09 10.22
C LEU A 63 -5.20 3.84 10.91
N LEU A 64 -5.51 2.60 11.27
CA LEU A 64 -6.77 2.23 11.92
C LEU A 64 -6.61 1.92 13.41
N THR A 65 -5.38 1.83 13.90
CA THR A 65 -5.07 1.62 15.31
C THR A 65 -4.55 2.90 15.93
N SER A 66 -5.18 3.37 17.00
CA SER A 66 -4.77 4.58 17.72
C SER A 66 -4.42 4.33 19.18
N SER A 67 -3.56 5.18 19.71
CA SER A 67 -3.24 5.32 21.13
C SER A 67 -4.13 6.40 21.75
N SER A 68 -4.60 6.20 22.99
CA SER A 68 -5.29 7.24 23.77
C SER A 68 -4.31 8.13 24.54
N LYS A 69 -3.09 7.66 24.82
CA LYS A 69 -2.10 8.36 25.66
C LYS A 69 -1.06 9.15 24.88
N SER A 70 -0.86 8.84 23.60
CA SER A 70 0.16 9.50 22.76
C SER A 70 -0.50 10.43 21.75
N GLY A 71 -0.39 11.75 21.97
CA GLY A 71 -0.87 12.81 21.06
C GLY A 71 -0.61 12.55 19.56
N PRO A 72 0.64 12.31 19.12
CA PRO A 72 0.94 12.07 17.71
C PRO A 72 0.37 10.76 17.13
N ASN A 73 -0.09 9.84 17.99
CA ASN A 73 -0.65 8.54 17.61
C ASN A 73 -2.14 8.41 17.96
N GLN A 74 -2.81 9.52 18.30
CA GLN A 74 -4.25 9.55 18.51
C GLN A 74 -5.00 9.42 17.18
N TRP A 75 -6.30 9.10 17.28
CA TRP A 75 -7.15 8.87 16.12
C TRP A 75 -7.19 10.07 15.15
N TYR A 76 -7.14 11.30 15.66
CA TYR A 76 -7.13 12.51 14.82
C TYR A 76 -5.81 12.65 14.05
N SER A 77 -4.68 12.30 14.65
CA SER A 77 -3.37 12.33 14.00
C SER A 77 -3.31 11.26 12.91
N ASN A 78 -3.83 10.07 13.18
CA ASN A 78 -3.95 9.01 12.17
C ASN A 78 -4.88 9.41 11.02
N ALA A 79 -6.00 10.07 11.32
CA ALA A 79 -6.92 10.59 10.31
C ALA A 79 -6.27 11.70 9.46
N ALA A 80 -5.50 12.60 10.08
CA ALA A 80 -4.71 13.61 9.36
C ALA A 80 -3.63 12.97 8.48
N THR A 81 -2.93 11.96 9.00
CA THR A 81 -1.96 11.18 8.21
C THR A 81 -2.63 10.53 7.00
N LEU A 82 -3.79 9.90 7.19
CA LEU A 82 -4.56 9.32 6.08
C LEU A 82 -4.99 10.39 5.08
N PHE A 83 -5.48 11.55 5.55
CA PHE A 83 -5.89 12.65 4.68
C PHE A 83 -4.73 13.15 3.80
N PHE A 84 -3.57 13.46 4.38
CA PHE A 84 -2.40 13.92 3.63
C PHE A 84 -1.86 12.85 2.69
N LEU A 85 -1.91 11.58 3.09
CA LEU A 85 -1.52 10.47 2.24
C LEU A 85 -2.41 10.36 1.00
N VAL A 86 -3.74 10.45 1.17
CA VAL A 86 -4.71 10.44 0.07
C VAL A 86 -4.54 11.67 -0.81
N LEU A 87 -4.35 12.85 -0.21
CA LEU A 87 -4.09 14.10 -0.93
C LEU A 87 -2.80 14.02 -1.76
N SER A 88 -1.74 13.39 -1.25
CA SER A 88 -0.47 13.23 -1.97
C SER A 88 -0.64 12.47 -3.29
N TYR A 89 -1.28 11.31 -3.23
CA TYR A 89 -1.51 10.49 -4.43
C TYR A 89 -2.55 11.13 -5.37
N GLY A 90 -3.62 11.70 -4.82
CA GLY A 90 -4.61 12.45 -5.60
C GLY A 90 -3.98 13.62 -6.35
N SER A 91 -3.19 14.45 -5.66
CA SER A 91 -2.41 15.54 -6.25
C SER A 91 -1.43 15.07 -7.31
N SER A 92 -0.68 13.99 -7.05
CA SER A 92 0.23 13.42 -8.04
C SER A 92 -0.48 13.02 -9.33
N SER A 93 -1.74 12.62 -9.23
CA SER A 93 -2.51 12.05 -10.34
C SER A 93 -3.12 13.11 -11.25
N VAL A 94 -3.41 14.29 -10.71
CA VAL A 94 -3.84 15.47 -11.46
C VAL A 94 -2.69 16.46 -11.71
N LEU A 95 -1.45 16.07 -11.41
CA LEU A 95 -0.26 16.92 -11.52
C LEU A 95 -0.02 17.37 -12.96
N VAL A 96 -0.17 16.45 -13.92
CA VAL A 96 -0.06 16.77 -15.33
C VAL A 96 -1.45 16.95 -15.92
N LEU A 97 -1.71 18.16 -16.41
CA LEU A 97 -2.89 18.56 -17.13
C LEU A 97 -2.65 18.39 -18.63
N LEU A 98 -3.48 17.59 -19.29
CA LEU A 98 -3.52 17.51 -20.75
C LEU A 98 -4.26 18.74 -21.29
N ARG A 99 -3.61 19.53 -22.15
CA ARG A 99 -4.23 20.71 -22.79
C ARG A 99 -4.57 20.41 -24.23
N GLY A 100 -5.81 20.72 -24.60
CA GLY A 100 -6.25 20.69 -26.00
C GLY A 100 -5.55 21.74 -26.87
N ASP A 101 -5.67 21.59 -28.18
CA ASP A 101 -5.29 22.63 -29.13
C ASP A 101 -6.42 23.66 -29.25
N PRO A 102 -6.18 24.97 -29.01
CA PRO A 102 -7.22 26.00 -29.16
C PRO A 102 -7.81 26.07 -30.58
N ASN A 103 -7.07 25.61 -31.60
CA ASN A 103 -7.51 25.62 -33.00
C ASN A 103 -8.27 24.35 -33.41
N LYS A 104 -8.27 23.30 -32.57
CA LYS A 104 -9.03 22.07 -32.79
C LYS A 104 -10.04 21.89 -31.65
N VAL A 105 -11.28 22.31 -31.91
CA VAL A 105 -12.40 22.27 -30.95
C VAL A 105 -12.75 20.84 -30.51
N PHE A 106 -12.29 19.82 -31.24
CA PHE A 106 -12.48 18.41 -30.93
C PHE A 106 -11.17 17.63 -31.04
N PHE A 107 -11.13 16.47 -30.37
CA PHE A 107 -10.11 15.42 -30.42
C PHE A 107 -9.97 14.79 -31.83
N ALA A 108 -9.81 15.64 -32.85
CA ALA A 108 -9.91 15.32 -34.26
C ALA A 108 -8.58 15.69 -34.92
N ASP A 109 -7.61 14.80 -34.76
CA ASP A 109 -6.98 14.16 -35.91
C ASP A 109 -5.99 13.12 -35.44
N ARG A 110 -5.92 12.03 -36.21
CA ARG A 110 -4.82 11.06 -36.16
C ARG A 110 -3.43 11.71 -36.35
N ASP A 111 -3.43 12.92 -36.94
CA ASP A 111 -2.28 13.73 -37.32
C ASP A 111 -2.24 15.11 -36.61
N GLY A 112 -3.06 15.33 -35.58
CA GLY A 112 -3.06 16.58 -34.81
C GLY A 112 -1.81 16.70 -33.92
N PRO A 113 -1.28 17.92 -33.69
CA PRO A 113 -0.15 18.10 -32.79
C PRO A 113 -0.50 17.57 -31.40
N PRO A 114 0.47 16.93 -30.71
CA PRO A 114 0.23 16.31 -29.41
C PRO A 114 -0.33 17.34 -28.43
N THR A 115 -1.32 16.93 -27.64
CA THR A 115 -1.82 17.69 -26.48
C THR A 115 -0.63 18.20 -25.68
N ARG A 116 -0.52 19.52 -25.51
CA ARG A 116 0.64 20.10 -24.82
C ARG A 116 0.47 19.88 -23.32
N PRO A 117 1.36 19.12 -22.64
CA PRO A 117 1.21 18.92 -21.22
C PRO A 117 1.49 20.22 -20.47
N ALA A 118 0.76 20.44 -19.38
CA ALA A 118 1.01 21.53 -18.46
C ALA A 118 1.00 21.01 -17.01
N LEU A 119 1.78 21.62 -16.13
CA LEU A 119 1.76 21.31 -14.70
C LEU A 119 0.63 22.07 -14.02
N ASN A 120 -0.20 21.36 -13.27
CA ASN A 120 -1.30 21.93 -12.50
C ASN A 120 -0.79 22.54 -11.19
N ALA A 121 -0.86 23.86 -11.05
CA ALA A 121 -0.36 24.55 -9.87
C ALA A 121 -1.13 24.16 -8.58
N ILE A 122 -2.43 23.91 -8.67
CA ILE A 122 -3.26 23.51 -7.52
C ILE A 122 -2.85 22.11 -7.05
N ALA A 123 -2.58 21.21 -8.00
CA ALA A 123 -2.08 19.87 -7.69
C ALA A 123 -0.72 19.94 -6.99
N LEU A 124 0.20 20.80 -7.47
CA LEU A 124 1.51 21.00 -6.89
C LEU A 124 1.44 21.57 -5.46
N ILE A 125 0.58 22.56 -5.23
CA ILE A 125 0.33 23.11 -3.89
C ILE A 125 -0.24 22.03 -2.97
N GLY A 126 -1.24 21.28 -3.45
CA GLY A 126 -1.82 20.16 -2.69
C GLY A 126 -0.79 19.10 -2.32
N LEU A 127 0.12 18.77 -3.25
CA LEU A 127 1.22 17.84 -3.01
C LEU A 127 2.20 18.37 -1.96
N GLY A 128 2.55 19.65 -2.03
CA GLY A 128 3.41 20.30 -1.05
C GLY A 128 2.80 20.31 0.36
N ILE A 129 1.53 20.68 0.48
CA ILE A 129 0.78 20.64 1.76
C ILE A 129 0.74 19.22 2.32
N ALA A 130 0.47 18.24 1.46
CA ALA A 130 0.37 16.85 1.84
C ALA A 130 1.71 16.29 2.37
N LEU A 131 2.81 16.50 1.64
CA LEU A 131 4.13 16.06 2.06
C LEU A 131 4.61 16.79 3.31
N ALA A 132 4.38 18.11 3.41
CA ALA A 132 4.69 18.88 4.60
C ALA A 132 3.91 18.36 5.82
N GLY A 133 2.62 18.07 5.66
CA GLY A 133 1.77 17.50 6.71
C GLY A 133 2.27 16.14 7.20
N GLN A 134 2.61 15.23 6.29
CA GLN A 134 3.23 13.94 6.63
C GLN A 134 4.55 14.13 7.38
N ALA A 135 5.42 15.01 6.90
CA ALA A 135 6.71 15.28 7.50
C ALA A 135 6.56 15.88 8.90
N SER A 136 5.64 16.83 9.09
CA SER A 136 5.34 17.41 10.40
C SER A 136 4.87 16.36 11.41
N ILE A 137 3.99 15.44 11.01
CA ILE A 137 3.53 14.35 11.89
C ILE A 137 4.68 13.38 12.21
N ALA A 138 5.51 13.03 11.24
CA ALA A 138 6.67 12.16 11.46
C ALA A 138 7.69 12.81 12.41
N VAL A 139 7.97 14.11 12.24
CA VAL A 139 8.83 14.89 13.14
C VAL A 139 8.21 14.98 14.54
N TRP A 140 6.90 15.20 14.65
CA TRP A 140 6.21 15.19 15.93
C TRP A 140 6.34 13.83 16.64
N CYS A 141 6.21 12.72 15.90
CA CYS A 141 6.45 11.37 16.44
C CYS A 141 7.87 11.23 16.98
N LEU A 142 8.89 11.72 16.26
CA LEU A 142 10.29 11.67 16.69
C LEU A 142 10.53 12.48 17.97
N ILE A 143 10.07 13.74 17.99
CA ILE A 143 10.31 14.63 19.13
C ILE A 143 9.59 14.11 20.38
N SER A 144 8.31 13.75 20.27
CA SER A 144 7.51 13.34 21.43
C SER A 144 7.77 11.91 21.91
N SER A 145 8.27 11.02 21.04
CA SER A 145 8.42 9.59 21.39
C SER A 145 9.87 9.11 21.49
N SER A 146 10.86 9.95 21.17
CA SER A 146 12.29 9.55 21.13
C SER A 146 12.74 8.82 22.40
N HIS A 147 12.37 9.33 23.58
CA HIS A 147 12.78 8.74 24.87
C HIS A 147 11.95 7.50 25.26
N LEU A 148 10.80 7.28 24.62
CA LEU A 148 9.86 6.19 24.93
C LEU A 148 10.04 4.98 24.01
N ILE A 149 10.84 5.09 22.95
CA ILE A 149 11.10 4.06 21.95
C ILE A 149 12.39 3.32 22.32
N PRO A 150 12.33 2.06 22.80
CA PRO A 150 13.52 1.29 23.12
C PRO A 150 14.31 0.84 21.89
N THR A 151 13.63 0.60 20.76
CA THR A 151 14.29 0.14 19.52
C THR A 151 13.52 0.61 18.29
N TRP A 152 14.30 0.96 17.26
CA TRP A 152 13.82 1.30 15.91
C TRP A 152 13.86 0.10 14.96
N SER A 153 14.19 -1.09 15.48
CA SER A 153 14.21 -2.31 14.68
C SER A 153 12.79 -2.72 14.26
N SER A 154 12.64 -3.11 13.00
CA SER A 154 11.40 -3.74 12.53
C SER A 154 11.35 -5.24 12.79
N ASN A 155 12.44 -5.84 13.30
CA ASN A 155 12.54 -7.25 13.61
C ASN A 155 11.64 -7.60 14.82
N PRO A 156 10.73 -8.60 14.69
CA PRO A 156 9.84 -8.98 15.78
C PRO A 156 10.58 -9.50 17.01
N LEU A 157 11.77 -10.11 16.87
CA LEU A 157 12.54 -10.60 18.01
C LEU A 157 13.16 -9.47 18.82
N ASN A 158 13.76 -8.48 18.16
CA ASN A 158 14.32 -7.31 18.83
C ASN A 158 13.21 -6.54 19.57
N THR A 159 12.03 -6.40 18.95
CA THR A 159 10.85 -5.82 19.59
C THR A 159 10.42 -6.63 20.82
N THR A 160 10.40 -7.97 20.72
CA THR A 160 10.03 -8.87 21.81
C THR A 160 11.04 -8.77 22.96
N LEU A 161 12.34 -8.85 22.67
CA LEU A 161 13.41 -8.73 23.66
C LEU A 161 13.36 -7.39 24.39
N ALA A 162 13.19 -6.29 23.66
CA ALA A 162 13.06 -4.97 24.26
C ALA A 162 11.81 -4.85 25.16
N ALA A 163 10.70 -5.46 24.76
CA ALA A 163 9.48 -5.53 25.57
C ALA A 163 9.63 -6.42 26.82
N MET A 164 10.42 -7.49 26.75
CA MET A 164 10.76 -8.35 27.90
C MET A 164 11.68 -7.63 28.89
N GLN A 165 12.73 -6.95 28.41
CA GLN A 165 13.65 -6.18 29.26
C GLN A 165 12.94 -5.05 30.03
N LYS A 166 11.86 -4.51 29.47
CA LYS A 166 11.00 -3.51 30.12
C LYS A 166 9.91 -4.11 31.00
N GLY A 167 9.84 -5.44 31.12
CA GLY A 167 8.99 -6.17 32.05
C GLY A 167 7.51 -6.32 31.66
N SER A 168 7.11 -5.96 30.44
CA SER A 168 5.71 -6.15 29.99
C SER A 168 5.42 -7.54 29.44
N LEU A 169 6.45 -8.26 29.00
CA LEU A 169 6.35 -9.62 28.52
C LEU A 169 7.20 -10.52 29.41
N THR A 170 6.66 -11.67 29.79
CA THR A 170 7.37 -12.69 30.55
C THR A 170 7.27 -14.00 29.81
N HIS A 171 8.38 -14.74 29.76
CA HIS A 171 8.41 -16.10 29.21
C HIS A 171 7.49 -17.00 30.05
N ARG A 172 6.59 -17.74 29.39
CA ARG A 172 5.70 -18.70 30.06
C ARG A 172 6.25 -20.11 29.84
N PRO A 173 6.66 -20.84 30.91
CA PRO A 173 7.22 -22.17 30.77
C PRO A 173 6.20 -23.15 30.19
N GLY A 174 6.70 -24.20 29.52
CA GLY A 174 5.88 -25.28 28.97
C GLY A 174 5.19 -24.96 27.63
N ARG A 175 5.62 -23.92 26.90
CA ARG A 175 5.02 -23.49 25.63
C ARG A 175 5.97 -23.60 24.43
N SER A 176 7.01 -24.43 24.50
CA SER A 176 8.08 -24.46 23.50
C SER A 176 7.65 -24.92 22.10
N MET A 177 6.48 -25.56 22.00
CA MET A 177 5.91 -26.05 20.73
C MET A 177 4.53 -25.48 20.41
N LEU A 178 4.04 -24.50 21.17
CA LEU A 178 2.72 -23.91 20.93
C LEU A 178 2.78 -22.73 19.95
N SER A 179 2.05 -22.86 18.85
CA SER A 179 1.94 -21.78 17.86
C SER A 179 1.00 -20.66 18.33
N VAL A 180 1.03 -19.52 17.63
CA VAL A 180 0.10 -18.39 17.86
C VAL A 180 -1.37 -18.81 17.77
N HIS A 181 -1.69 -19.85 17.02
CA HIS A 181 -3.05 -20.40 16.90
C HIS A 181 -3.54 -21.04 18.20
N GLN A 182 -2.63 -21.40 19.08
CA GLN A 182 -2.88 -22.03 20.39
C GLN A 182 -2.58 -21.07 21.55
N LYS A 183 -2.61 -19.75 21.28
CA LYS A 183 -2.28 -18.72 22.30
C LYS A 183 -3.16 -18.76 23.56
N GLN A 184 -4.38 -19.30 23.46
CA GLN A 184 -5.31 -19.45 24.60
C GLN A 184 -5.21 -20.81 25.29
N GLN A 185 -4.51 -21.78 24.70
CA GLN A 185 -4.39 -23.13 25.25
C GLN A 185 -3.38 -23.13 26.41
N HIS A 186 -3.76 -23.62 27.58
CA HIS A 186 -2.81 -23.82 28.69
C HIS A 186 -2.08 -25.14 28.48
N SER A 187 -0.74 -25.09 28.44
CA SER A 187 0.09 -26.26 28.16
C SER A 187 0.47 -26.94 29.48
N ILE A 188 -0.39 -27.85 29.94
CA ILE A 188 -0.06 -28.75 31.06
C ILE A 188 0.38 -30.12 30.51
N LEU A 189 -0.14 -30.52 29.34
CA LEU A 189 0.34 -31.67 28.58
C LEU A 189 1.17 -31.15 27.41
N GLY A 190 2.40 -31.68 27.25
CA GLY A 190 3.26 -31.35 26.12
C GLY A 190 2.60 -31.60 24.77
N SER A 191 3.18 -31.05 23.71
CA SER A 191 2.60 -31.03 22.37
C SER A 191 3.51 -31.65 21.33
N TYR A 192 2.89 -32.31 20.35
CA TYR A 192 3.60 -32.88 19.20
C TYR A 192 3.88 -31.80 18.14
N PRO A 193 5.04 -31.86 17.46
CA PRO A 193 5.32 -31.00 16.33
C PRO A 193 4.32 -31.14 15.19
N LEU A 194 3.86 -30.01 14.65
CA LEU A 194 2.97 -30.00 13.48
C LEU A 194 3.78 -29.94 12.18
N LYS A 195 3.42 -30.77 11.20
CA LYS A 195 4.03 -30.73 9.84
C LYS A 195 3.68 -29.44 9.07
N ARG A 196 2.51 -28.85 9.36
CA ARG A 196 2.03 -27.59 8.76
C ARG A 196 1.32 -26.75 9.80
N GLN A 197 1.64 -25.46 9.81
CA GLN A 197 1.02 -24.49 10.71
C GLN A 197 -0.28 -23.90 10.13
N GLY A 198 -1.03 -23.19 10.96
CA GLY A 198 -2.23 -22.46 10.53
C GLY A 198 -1.94 -21.26 9.62
N THR A 199 -2.98 -20.75 8.96
CA THR A 199 -2.93 -19.58 8.07
C THR A 199 -3.03 -18.27 8.85
N MET A 200 -2.55 -17.16 8.27
CA MET A 200 -2.64 -15.82 8.88
C MET A 200 -4.07 -15.42 9.24
N ILE A 201 -5.06 -15.82 8.43
CA ILE A 201 -6.49 -15.57 8.67
C ILE A 201 -6.95 -16.11 10.03
N LYS A 202 -6.42 -17.27 10.46
CA LYS A 202 -6.77 -17.87 11.75
C LYS A 202 -6.07 -17.17 12.91
N ALA A 203 -4.86 -16.64 12.69
CA ALA A 203 -4.13 -15.89 13.70
C ALA A 203 -4.74 -14.50 13.93
N GLN A 204 -5.16 -13.82 12.86
CA GLN A 204 -5.64 -12.44 12.94
C GLN A 204 -6.84 -12.20 12.01
N ARG A 205 -8.01 -11.96 12.63
CA ARG A 205 -9.28 -11.75 11.89
C ARG A 205 -9.26 -10.55 10.95
N SER A 206 -8.46 -9.51 11.22
CA SER A 206 -8.37 -8.35 10.34
C SER A 206 -7.87 -8.70 8.94
N VAL A 207 -7.04 -9.74 8.80
CA VAL A 207 -6.57 -10.22 7.49
C VAL A 207 -7.75 -10.61 6.60
N PHE A 208 -8.78 -11.26 7.16
CA PHE A 208 -9.97 -11.63 6.41
C PHE A 208 -10.72 -10.42 5.83
N TYR A 209 -10.92 -9.38 6.65
CA TYR A 209 -11.59 -8.16 6.21
C TYR A 209 -10.77 -7.41 5.15
N ILE A 210 -9.44 -7.41 5.27
CA ILE A 210 -8.55 -6.83 4.26
C ILE A 210 -8.70 -7.55 2.93
N LEU A 211 -8.75 -8.90 2.93
CA LEU A 211 -8.95 -9.65 1.70
C LEU A 211 -10.30 -9.36 1.04
N ILE A 212 -11.39 -9.32 1.81
CA ILE A 212 -12.71 -8.94 1.29
C ILE A 212 -12.64 -7.56 0.65
N PHE A 213 -12.05 -6.58 1.35
CA PHE A 213 -11.93 -5.22 0.85
C PHE A 213 -11.16 -5.15 -0.48
N LEU A 214 -10.05 -5.87 -0.62
CA LEU A 214 -9.27 -5.90 -1.87
C LEU A 214 -10.03 -6.52 -3.03
N TRP A 215 -10.77 -7.61 -2.78
CA TRP A 215 -11.59 -8.25 -3.81
C TRP A 215 -12.76 -7.35 -4.23
N VAL A 216 -13.36 -6.61 -3.28
CA VAL A 216 -14.38 -5.59 -3.60
C VAL A 216 -13.79 -4.47 -4.45
N LEU A 217 -12.59 -3.99 -4.15
CA LEU A 217 -11.91 -2.97 -4.97
C LEU A 217 -11.59 -3.48 -6.38
N ALA A 218 -11.11 -4.72 -6.52
CA ALA A 218 -10.86 -5.32 -7.83
C ALA A 218 -12.15 -5.47 -8.65
N ALA A 219 -13.22 -5.96 -8.03
CA ALA A 219 -14.54 -6.05 -8.67
C ALA A 219 -15.09 -4.68 -9.07
N ALA A 220 -14.92 -3.66 -8.21
CA ALA A 220 -15.30 -2.29 -8.51
C ALA A 220 -14.51 -1.71 -9.69
N ALA A 221 -13.22 -2.02 -9.81
CA ALA A 221 -12.40 -1.59 -10.96
C ALA A 221 -12.89 -2.23 -12.28
N VAL A 222 -13.28 -3.51 -12.26
CA VAL A 222 -13.88 -4.19 -13.42
C VAL A 222 -15.25 -3.61 -13.77
N ALA A 223 -16.09 -3.33 -12.76
CA ALA A 223 -17.39 -2.68 -12.97
C ALA A 223 -17.23 -1.26 -13.54
N TRP A 224 -16.23 -0.52 -13.08
CA TRP A 224 -15.89 0.79 -13.62
C TRP A 224 -15.47 0.69 -15.09
N LEU A 225 -14.61 -0.27 -15.45
CA LEU A 225 -14.25 -0.55 -16.85
C LEU A 225 -15.48 -0.81 -17.72
N ALA A 226 -16.35 -1.73 -17.30
CA ALA A 226 -17.57 -2.08 -18.03
C ALA A 226 -18.48 -0.86 -18.20
N THR A 227 -18.64 -0.05 -17.16
CA THR A 227 -19.45 1.17 -17.18
C THR A 227 -18.92 2.17 -18.21
N ILE A 228 -17.62 2.43 -18.23
CA ILE A 228 -17.02 3.36 -19.20
C ILE A 228 -17.14 2.82 -20.64
N MET A 229 -16.98 1.51 -20.85
CA MET A 229 -17.19 0.89 -22.17
C MET A 229 -18.65 1.04 -22.66
N VAL A 230 -19.64 0.81 -21.79
CA VAL A 230 -21.06 1.01 -22.12
C VAL A 230 -21.34 2.47 -22.46
N LEU A 231 -20.85 3.41 -21.64
CA LEU A 231 -21.03 4.84 -21.88
C LEU A 231 -20.33 5.32 -23.17
N ALA A 232 -19.14 4.79 -23.48
CA ALA A 232 -18.44 5.09 -24.73
C ALA A 232 -19.20 4.55 -25.96
N ARG A 233 -19.77 3.34 -25.86
CA ARG A 233 -20.61 2.74 -26.90
C ARG A 233 -21.88 3.56 -27.14
N GLU A 234 -22.57 3.96 -26.09
CA GLU A 234 -23.78 4.79 -26.19
C GLU A 234 -23.48 6.15 -26.83
N ARG A 235 -22.34 6.78 -26.50
CA ARG A 235 -21.92 8.04 -27.13
C ARG A 235 -21.57 7.92 -28.61
N SER A 236 -21.02 6.78 -29.03
CA SER A 236 -20.59 6.55 -30.42
C SER A 236 -21.72 6.11 -31.34
N GLY A 237 -22.84 5.64 -30.78
CA GLY A 237 -23.92 5.01 -31.51
C GLY A 237 -23.61 3.56 -31.91
N LEU A 238 -24.64 2.71 -31.87
CA LEU A 238 -24.51 1.26 -32.07
C LEU A 238 -23.88 0.85 -33.42
N LYS A 239 -24.07 1.65 -34.47
CA LYS A 239 -23.62 1.33 -35.84
C LYS A 239 -22.16 1.70 -36.13
N CYS A 240 -21.56 2.58 -35.31
CA CYS A 240 -20.22 3.13 -35.54
C CYS A 240 -19.22 2.67 -34.48
N TRP A 241 -19.66 2.26 -33.28
CA TRP A 241 -18.73 1.86 -32.23
C TRP A 241 -17.89 0.61 -32.58
N ARG A 242 -16.57 0.77 -32.56
CA ARG A 242 -15.57 -0.29 -32.65
C ARG A 242 -14.71 -0.24 -31.39
N PRO A 243 -14.51 -1.36 -30.68
CA PRO A 243 -13.62 -1.38 -29.52
C PRO A 243 -12.20 -1.06 -29.95
N ALA A 244 -11.69 0.09 -29.52
CA ALA A 244 -10.31 0.52 -29.71
C ALA A 244 -9.49 0.23 -28.46
N LEU A 245 -8.47 -0.61 -28.55
CA LEU A 245 -7.52 -0.85 -27.45
C LEU A 245 -6.36 0.18 -27.45
N GLU A 246 -6.55 1.31 -28.13
CA GLU A 246 -5.54 2.35 -28.23
C GLU A 246 -5.32 3.04 -26.88
N TRP A 247 -4.05 3.24 -26.53
CA TRP A 247 -3.65 3.91 -25.30
C TRP A 247 -3.91 5.43 -25.32
N VAL A 248 -3.95 6.00 -26.53
CA VAL A 248 -4.22 7.41 -26.80
C VAL A 248 -5.73 7.66 -26.86
N ILE A 249 -6.16 8.88 -26.53
CA ILE A 249 -7.56 9.29 -26.61
C ILE A 249 -7.98 9.33 -28.09
N THR A 250 -8.98 8.53 -28.44
CA THR A 250 -9.52 8.43 -29.81
C THR A 250 -10.95 8.96 -29.89
N SER A 251 -11.37 9.37 -31.09
CA SER A 251 -12.72 9.87 -31.37
C SER A 251 -13.40 9.04 -32.49
N ASN A 252 -14.58 9.48 -32.92
CA ASN A 252 -15.38 8.86 -33.98
C ASN A 252 -15.78 7.40 -33.67
N CYS A 253 -15.72 6.52 -34.67
CA CYS A 253 -16.06 5.10 -34.54
C CYS A 253 -15.13 4.32 -33.60
N SER A 254 -14.00 4.89 -33.19
CA SER A 254 -13.03 4.30 -32.27
C SER A 254 -13.07 4.91 -30.86
N TRP A 255 -14.16 5.57 -30.46
CA TRP A 255 -14.26 6.30 -29.19
C TRP A 255 -13.91 5.43 -27.96
N ASN A 256 -12.86 5.81 -27.23
CA ASN A 256 -12.33 5.01 -26.12
C ASN A 256 -12.39 5.64 -24.72
N TRP A 257 -13.08 6.77 -24.58
CA TRP A 257 -13.04 7.55 -23.34
C TRP A 257 -14.37 8.17 -22.94
N VAL A 258 -14.49 8.61 -21.69
CA VAL A 258 -15.64 9.37 -21.18
C VAL A 258 -15.12 10.46 -20.25
N SER A 259 -15.70 11.65 -20.30
CA SER A 259 -15.36 12.74 -19.37
C SER A 259 -16.39 12.92 -18.26
N PHE A 260 -15.90 13.37 -17.11
CA PHE A 260 -16.70 13.81 -15.96
C PHE A 260 -16.21 15.18 -15.43
N PRO A 261 -17.13 16.16 -15.22
CA PRO A 261 -18.53 16.11 -15.62
C PRO A 261 -18.67 15.95 -17.14
N ALA A 262 -19.74 15.29 -17.58
CA ALA A 262 -19.99 15.12 -19.00
C ALA A 262 -20.09 16.52 -19.64
N PRO A 263 -19.40 16.79 -20.76
CA PRO A 263 -19.66 18.00 -21.51
C PRO A 263 -21.15 18.01 -21.84
N PRO A 264 -21.83 19.16 -21.73
CA PRO A 264 -23.22 19.25 -22.13
C PRO A 264 -23.36 18.64 -23.52
N ARG A 265 -24.39 17.80 -23.72
CA ARG A 265 -24.71 17.28 -25.04
C ARG A 265 -24.76 18.47 -25.97
N LEU A 266 -23.75 18.62 -26.82
CA LEU A 266 -23.91 19.43 -28.01
C LEU A 266 -25.07 18.79 -28.73
N MET A 267 -26.18 19.53 -28.82
CA MET A 267 -27.32 19.16 -29.64
C MET A 267 -26.76 18.89 -31.05
N TYR A 268 -26.55 17.62 -31.38
CA TYR A 268 -26.20 17.16 -32.73
C TYR A 268 -27.39 17.30 -33.71
N ASN A 269 -28.31 18.21 -33.44
CA ASN A 269 -29.45 18.55 -34.29
C ASN A 269 -29.51 20.07 -34.51
N LEU A 270 -28.48 20.64 -35.13
CA LEU A 270 -28.61 21.92 -35.82
C LEU A 270 -28.26 21.71 -37.30
N PRO A 271 -29.17 22.08 -38.23
CA PRO A 271 -28.86 22.10 -39.66
C PRO A 271 -27.67 23.01 -39.94
N GLU A 272 -26.89 22.68 -40.98
CA GLU A 272 -25.60 23.25 -41.41
C GLU A 272 -25.55 24.76 -41.74
N THR A 273 -26.47 25.57 -41.24
CA THR A 273 -26.46 27.01 -41.46
C THR A 273 -26.54 27.67 -40.09
N PHE A 274 -25.42 28.14 -39.54
CA PHE A 274 -25.28 29.37 -38.75
C PHE A 274 -23.90 29.44 -38.07
N SER A 275 -23.04 30.24 -38.69
CA SER A 275 -22.11 31.20 -38.09
C SER A 275 -21.21 30.80 -36.91
N PHE A 276 -19.92 30.85 -37.24
CA PHE A 276 -18.73 30.97 -36.39
C PHE A 276 -18.74 32.23 -35.49
N SER A 277 -19.70 32.40 -34.56
CA SER A 277 -19.71 33.60 -33.69
C SER A 277 -20.63 33.56 -32.47
N ARG A 278 -20.82 32.41 -31.80
CA ARG A 278 -21.35 32.41 -30.43
C ARG A 278 -20.27 31.96 -29.44
N PRO A 279 -19.82 32.85 -28.52
CA PRO A 279 -19.00 32.40 -27.41
C PRO A 279 -19.87 31.41 -26.63
N TYR A 280 -19.37 30.18 -26.47
CA TYR A 280 -20.00 29.16 -25.67
C TYR A 280 -20.24 29.72 -24.27
N THR A 281 -21.46 30.18 -23.99
CA THR A 281 -21.91 30.51 -22.64
C THR A 281 -22.17 29.20 -21.93
N TYR A 282 -21.07 28.52 -21.58
CA TYR A 282 -21.06 27.66 -20.42
C TYR A 282 -21.57 28.55 -19.28
N SER A 283 -22.76 28.28 -18.75
CA SER A 283 -23.20 28.91 -17.51
C SER A 283 -22.28 28.36 -16.41
N GLN A 284 -21.07 28.92 -16.30
CA GLN A 284 -20.07 28.49 -15.34
C GLN A 284 -20.57 28.88 -13.96
N SER A 285 -21.30 27.97 -13.31
CA SER A 285 -21.60 28.08 -11.89
C SER A 285 -20.33 28.03 -11.04
N TYR A 286 -19.18 27.61 -11.61
CA TYR A 286 -17.90 27.47 -10.92
C TYR A 286 -16.75 28.10 -11.68
N SER A 287 -15.89 28.84 -10.96
CA SER A 287 -14.62 29.37 -11.48
C SER A 287 -13.64 28.23 -11.81
N TYR A 288 -12.65 28.50 -12.66
CA TYR A 288 -11.60 27.54 -13.00
C TYR A 288 -10.91 26.94 -11.75
N SER A 289 -10.58 27.78 -10.77
CA SER A 289 -9.93 27.32 -9.52
C SER A 289 -10.83 26.37 -8.73
N GLN A 290 -12.14 26.67 -8.67
CA GLN A 290 -13.12 25.79 -8.04
C GLN A 290 -13.22 24.45 -8.77
N GLN A 291 -13.25 24.44 -10.11
CA GLN A 291 -13.29 23.21 -10.90
C GLN A 291 -12.03 22.35 -10.68
N ALA A 292 -10.86 22.97 -10.65
CA ALA A 292 -9.60 22.26 -10.40
C ALA A 292 -9.51 21.69 -8.98
N ILE A 293 -10.02 22.40 -7.97
CA ILE A 293 -10.14 21.89 -6.59
C ILE A 293 -11.11 20.71 -6.54
N LEU A 294 -12.28 20.82 -7.19
CA LEU A 294 -13.26 19.74 -7.24
C LEU A 294 -12.69 18.49 -7.93
N ASN A 295 -11.96 18.68 -9.02
CA ASN A 295 -11.25 17.61 -9.73
C ASN A 295 -10.22 16.92 -8.81
N LEU A 296 -9.41 17.71 -8.08
CA LEU A 296 -8.47 17.18 -7.10
C LEU A 296 -9.18 16.38 -6.01
N VAL A 297 -10.24 16.92 -5.41
CA VAL A 297 -11.01 16.24 -4.35
C VAL A 297 -11.63 14.94 -4.87
N PHE A 298 -12.23 14.97 -6.06
CA PHE A 298 -12.84 13.81 -6.70
C PHE A 298 -11.80 12.71 -6.97
N THR A 299 -10.66 13.07 -7.58
CA THR A 299 -9.57 12.13 -7.85
C THR A 299 -8.99 11.57 -6.56
N SER A 300 -8.80 12.42 -5.55
CA SER A 300 -8.33 12.01 -4.22
C SER A 300 -9.30 11.02 -3.57
N ALA A 301 -10.61 11.22 -3.67
CA ALA A 301 -11.60 10.31 -3.09
C ALA A 301 -11.52 8.91 -3.71
N ILE A 302 -11.40 8.80 -5.04
CA ILE A 302 -11.24 7.52 -5.73
C ILE A 302 -9.92 6.85 -5.33
N GLN A 303 -8.82 7.60 -5.36
CA GLN A 303 -7.51 7.05 -4.99
C GLN A 303 -7.42 6.70 -3.51
N GLY A 304 -8.16 7.38 -2.65
CA GLY A 304 -8.15 7.14 -1.21
C GLY A 304 -8.55 5.70 -0.85
N LEU A 305 -9.53 5.14 -1.55
CA LEU A 305 -9.94 3.74 -1.35
C LEU A 305 -8.80 2.76 -1.67
N GLN A 306 -8.11 2.97 -2.79
CA GLN A 306 -6.95 2.17 -3.19
C GLN A 306 -5.78 2.34 -2.21
N THR A 307 -5.49 3.58 -1.81
CA THR A 307 -4.46 3.92 -0.83
C THR A 307 -4.67 3.14 0.46
N ILE A 308 -5.89 3.16 1.02
CA ILE A 308 -6.24 2.39 2.22
C ILE A 308 -5.98 0.89 1.98
N GLY A 309 -6.38 0.36 0.83
CA GLY A 309 -6.17 -1.05 0.47
C GLY A 309 -4.70 -1.45 0.45
N LEU A 310 -3.85 -0.65 -0.19
CA LEU A 310 -2.41 -0.87 -0.25
C LEU A 310 -1.75 -0.84 1.14
N HIS A 311 -2.17 0.08 2.00
CA HIS A 311 -1.69 0.14 3.39
C HIS A 311 -2.20 -1.01 4.25
N CYS A 312 -3.38 -1.55 3.96
CA CYS A 312 -3.85 -2.77 4.60
C CYS A 312 -3.05 -4.00 4.13
N VAL A 313 -2.67 -4.10 2.85
CA VAL A 313 -1.81 -5.19 2.35
C VAL A 313 -0.44 -5.16 3.01
N GLU A 314 0.08 -3.98 3.36
CA GLU A 314 1.33 -3.83 4.10
C GLU A 314 1.34 -4.62 5.42
N LEU A 315 0.20 -4.73 6.13
CA LEU A 315 0.08 -5.61 7.30
C LEU A 315 0.35 -7.07 6.92
N ILE A 316 -0.29 -7.57 5.86
CA ILE A 316 -0.17 -8.97 5.43
C ILE A 316 1.28 -9.29 5.03
N VAL A 317 1.90 -8.37 4.28
CA VAL A 317 3.31 -8.50 3.86
C VAL A 317 4.24 -8.50 5.08
N ASN A 318 4.05 -7.59 6.03
CA ASN A 318 4.86 -7.53 7.24
C ASN A 318 4.67 -8.77 8.13
N MET A 319 3.45 -9.30 8.28
CA MET A 319 3.20 -10.56 8.99
C MET A 319 3.91 -11.74 8.31
N SER A 320 3.87 -11.81 6.97
CA SER A 320 4.60 -12.82 6.18
C SER A 320 6.11 -12.71 6.40
N ARG A 321 6.63 -11.48 6.42
CA ARG A 321 8.06 -11.21 6.63
C ARG A 321 8.49 -11.56 8.06
N ASP A 322 7.68 -11.23 9.05
CA ASP A 322 7.94 -11.56 10.45
C ASP A 322 8.00 -13.08 10.66
N GLU A 323 7.09 -13.83 10.04
CA GLU A 323 7.11 -15.31 10.05
C GLU A 323 8.31 -15.87 9.29
N SER A 324 8.65 -15.33 8.11
CA SER A 324 9.84 -15.75 7.34
C SER A 324 11.14 -15.49 8.11
N SER A 325 11.22 -14.38 8.86
CA SER A 325 12.33 -14.08 9.75
C SER A 325 12.44 -15.15 10.82
N TRP A 326 11.37 -15.38 11.59
CA TRP A 326 11.34 -16.42 12.63
C TRP A 326 11.76 -17.81 12.10
N ARG A 327 11.30 -18.15 10.89
CA ARG A 327 11.64 -19.42 10.24
C ARG A 327 13.08 -19.57 9.81
N SER A 328 13.82 -18.47 9.72
CA SER A 328 15.26 -18.55 9.42
C SER A 328 16.07 -19.13 10.58
N ALA A 329 15.50 -19.19 11.80
CA ALA A 329 16.12 -19.85 12.96
C ALA A 329 16.15 -21.37 12.81
N HIS A 330 15.13 -21.96 12.19
CA HIS A 330 15.03 -23.40 11.96
C HIS A 330 15.25 -23.72 10.49
N SER A 331 16.42 -24.28 10.16
CA SER A 331 16.66 -24.83 8.82
C SER A 331 17.01 -26.30 8.95
N GLU A 332 16.17 -27.12 8.34
CA GLU A 332 16.18 -28.59 8.36
C GLU A 332 17.53 -29.17 7.95
N THR A 333 18.33 -28.46 7.15
CA THR A 333 19.61 -28.95 6.64
C THR A 333 20.79 -28.50 7.51
N ARG A 334 21.48 -29.47 8.12
CA ARG A 334 22.72 -29.27 8.93
C ARG A 334 23.78 -28.41 8.24
N GLN A 335 23.81 -28.36 6.91
CA GLN A 335 24.84 -27.66 6.13
C GLN A 335 24.41 -26.29 5.55
N GLY A 336 23.15 -25.87 5.69
CA GLY A 336 22.61 -24.70 4.96
C GLY A 336 21.82 -23.67 5.78
N ALA A 337 21.78 -23.78 7.11
CA ALA A 337 20.99 -22.86 7.92
C ALA A 337 21.60 -21.46 7.93
N LYS A 338 20.88 -20.48 7.38
CA LYS A 338 21.28 -19.07 7.43
C LYS A 338 21.39 -18.54 8.87
N GLY A 339 20.63 -19.13 9.81
CA GLY A 339 20.46 -18.62 11.17
C GLY A 339 19.58 -17.38 11.18
N LEU A 340 18.89 -17.14 12.29
CA LEU A 340 18.08 -15.94 12.48
C LEU A 340 18.97 -14.82 13.01
N GLN A 341 19.04 -13.69 12.31
CA GLN A 341 19.85 -12.56 12.73
C GLN A 341 19.03 -11.59 13.60
N LEU A 342 19.53 -11.28 14.81
CA LEU A 342 18.81 -10.40 15.76
C LEU A 342 18.90 -8.92 15.35
N SER A 343 20.00 -8.54 14.69
CA SER A 343 20.24 -7.20 14.16
C SER A 343 20.36 -7.23 12.64
N THR A 344 19.45 -6.53 11.96
CA THR A 344 19.58 -6.25 10.52
C THR A 344 19.18 -4.80 10.33
N SER A 345 19.91 -4.06 9.49
CA SER A 345 19.54 -2.68 9.22
C SER A 345 18.11 -2.64 8.63
N PRO A 346 17.21 -1.79 9.16
CA PRO A 346 15.80 -1.78 8.76
C PRO A 346 15.60 -1.63 7.25
N PHE A 347 16.45 -0.80 6.62
CA PHE A 347 16.44 -0.58 5.17
C PHE A 347 16.85 -1.82 4.36
N ARG A 348 17.94 -2.49 4.77
CA ARG A 348 18.39 -3.73 4.11
C ARG A 348 17.38 -4.85 4.28
N ALA A 349 16.77 -4.96 5.47
CA ALA A 349 15.73 -5.95 5.76
C ALA A 349 14.42 -5.68 4.99
N ALA A 350 14.11 -4.42 4.70
CA ALA A 350 12.95 -4.04 3.90
C ALA A 350 13.16 -4.34 2.41
N LEU A 351 14.36 -4.11 1.87
CA LEU A 351 14.67 -4.36 0.45
C LEU A 351 15.05 -5.81 0.15
N SER A 352 15.50 -6.58 1.13
CA SER A 352 15.87 -7.99 0.94
C SER A 352 14.67 -8.93 0.88
N SER A 353 13.49 -8.50 1.36
CA SER A 353 12.24 -9.25 1.26
C SER A 353 11.60 -9.00 -0.10
N TRP A 354 11.45 -10.06 -0.88
CA TRP A 354 10.75 -10.01 -2.16
C TRP A 354 9.28 -9.60 -1.97
N GLU A 355 8.64 -9.97 -0.85
CA GLU A 355 7.25 -9.58 -0.55
C GLU A 355 7.10 -8.06 -0.46
N ASN A 356 8.03 -7.39 0.22
CA ASN A 356 8.01 -5.94 0.36
C ASN A 356 8.42 -5.23 -0.93
N ALA A 357 9.37 -5.79 -1.70
CA ALA A 357 9.71 -5.28 -3.02
C ALA A 357 8.51 -5.32 -3.98
N VAL A 358 7.77 -6.43 -4.01
CA VAL A 358 6.54 -6.56 -4.80
C VAL A 358 5.49 -5.53 -4.37
N LEU A 359 5.28 -5.34 -3.07
CA LEU A 359 4.33 -4.35 -2.57
C LEU A 359 4.74 -2.91 -2.93
N LEU A 360 6.03 -2.58 -2.81
CA LEU A 360 6.56 -1.26 -3.16
C LEU A 360 6.33 -0.94 -4.65
N VAL A 361 6.64 -1.91 -5.52
CA VAL A 361 6.36 -1.79 -6.97
C VAL A 361 4.86 -1.68 -7.22
N ALA A 362 4.04 -2.49 -6.55
CA ALA A 362 2.58 -2.45 -6.70
C ALA A 362 1.99 -1.11 -6.27
N LYS A 363 2.46 -0.50 -5.17
CA LYS A 363 2.04 0.85 -4.73
C LYS A 363 2.26 1.88 -5.84
N ALA A 364 3.50 1.99 -6.33
CA ALA A 364 3.84 2.95 -7.37
C ALA A 364 3.08 2.68 -8.69
N ALA A 365 3.02 1.41 -9.12
CA ALA A 365 2.37 1.03 -10.37
C ALA A 365 0.84 1.23 -10.33
N LEU A 366 0.17 0.92 -9.22
CA LEU A 366 -1.28 1.12 -9.08
C LEU A 366 -1.65 2.61 -9.01
N HIS A 367 -0.89 3.43 -8.28
CA HIS A 367 -1.14 4.88 -8.26
C HIS A 367 -0.88 5.53 -9.62
N TRP A 368 0.18 5.10 -10.31
CA TRP A 368 0.44 5.51 -11.68
C TRP A 368 -0.69 5.06 -12.63
N ALA A 369 -1.10 3.78 -12.61
CA ALA A 369 -2.16 3.28 -13.48
C ALA A 369 -3.51 3.97 -13.21
N ALA A 370 -3.82 4.25 -11.94
CA ALA A 370 -5.01 5.03 -11.57
C ALA A 370 -4.94 6.48 -12.10
N SER A 371 -3.76 7.12 -12.07
CA SER A 371 -3.56 8.44 -12.69
C SER A 371 -3.76 8.38 -14.20
N GLN A 372 -3.23 7.35 -14.87
CA GLN A 372 -3.43 7.17 -16.31
C GLN A 372 -4.91 6.95 -16.66
N ALA A 373 -5.62 6.18 -15.83
CA ALA A 373 -7.05 5.93 -15.96
C ALA A 373 -7.92 7.19 -15.76
N MET A 374 -7.45 8.17 -14.97
CA MET A 374 -8.16 9.42 -14.64
C MET A 374 -7.35 10.64 -15.07
N ALA A 375 -7.17 10.81 -16.39
CA ALA A 375 -6.36 11.90 -16.91
C ALA A 375 -7.09 13.24 -16.74
N SER A 376 -6.44 14.22 -16.12
CA SER A 376 -6.97 15.59 -16.02
C SER A 376 -6.81 16.32 -17.36
N TYR A 377 -7.88 16.92 -17.85
CA TYR A 377 -7.92 17.62 -19.13
C TYR A 377 -8.43 19.05 -18.98
N GLY A 378 -7.71 19.99 -19.60
CA GLY A 378 -8.05 21.41 -19.63
C GLY A 378 -8.57 21.83 -21.00
N TYR A 379 -9.75 22.45 -21.03
CA TYR A 379 -10.30 23.08 -22.24
C TYR A 379 -9.71 24.48 -22.42
N PRO A 380 -8.92 24.74 -23.48
CA PRO A 380 -8.44 26.07 -23.80
C PRO A 380 -9.53 26.90 -24.47
N ASP A 381 -9.55 28.21 -24.20
CA ASP A 381 -10.30 29.20 -24.97
C ASP A 381 -9.55 29.55 -26.26
N LEU A 382 -10.11 30.45 -27.08
CA LEU A 382 -9.49 30.93 -28.32
C LEU A 382 -8.15 31.64 -28.11
N MET A 383 -7.91 32.19 -26.91
CA MET A 383 -6.62 32.80 -26.52
C MET A 383 -5.65 31.74 -25.95
N GLY A 384 -6.06 30.47 -25.94
CA GLY A 384 -5.36 29.34 -25.36
C GLY A 384 -5.59 29.17 -23.86
N THR A 385 -6.16 30.14 -23.15
CA THR A 385 -6.32 30.10 -21.68
C THR A 385 -7.26 28.98 -21.28
N VAL A 386 -6.86 28.14 -20.31
CA VAL A 386 -7.71 27.03 -19.87
C VAL A 386 -8.89 27.59 -19.07
N PHE A 387 -10.11 27.43 -19.59
CA PHE A 387 -11.33 27.96 -18.96
C PHE A 387 -12.11 26.91 -18.16
N ALA A 388 -11.90 25.62 -18.44
CA ALA A 388 -12.56 24.52 -17.73
C ALA A 388 -11.64 23.30 -17.58
N THR A 389 -11.83 22.52 -16.52
CA THR A 389 -11.10 21.26 -16.28
C THR A 389 -12.05 20.11 -16.06
N VAL A 390 -11.76 18.97 -16.68
CA VAL A 390 -12.54 17.72 -16.55
C VAL A 390 -11.61 16.54 -16.28
N VAL A 391 -12.17 15.45 -15.76
CA VAL A 391 -11.49 14.15 -15.68
C VAL A 391 -11.88 13.32 -16.89
N ILE A 392 -10.90 12.78 -17.59
CA ILE A 392 -11.09 11.86 -18.70
C ILE A 392 -10.76 10.44 -18.24
N PHE A 393 -11.71 9.54 -18.45
CA PHE A 393 -11.62 8.12 -18.21
C PHE A 393 -11.39 7.37 -19.51
N VAL A 394 -10.27 6.65 -19.62
CA VAL A 394 -9.89 5.93 -20.85
C VAL A 394 -9.91 4.43 -20.58
N TYR A 395 -10.81 3.68 -21.23
CA TYR A 395 -11.07 2.30 -20.81
C TYR A 395 -9.86 1.34 -20.96
N PRO A 396 -8.95 1.47 -21.96
CA PRO A 396 -7.75 0.63 -21.99
C PRO A 396 -6.82 0.88 -20.79
N ARG A 397 -6.76 2.12 -20.30
CA ARG A 397 -5.98 2.49 -19.10
C ARG A 397 -6.65 1.99 -17.82
N ILE A 398 -7.98 2.05 -17.74
CA ILE A 398 -8.75 1.43 -16.65
C ILE A 398 -8.58 -0.09 -16.65
N ALA A 399 -8.50 -0.73 -17.83
CA ALA A 399 -8.27 -2.17 -17.93
C ALA A 399 -6.91 -2.57 -17.34
N LEU A 400 -5.85 -1.80 -17.60
CA LEU A 400 -4.56 -2.00 -16.94
C LEU A 400 -4.67 -1.85 -15.42
N TYR A 401 -5.34 -0.79 -14.95
CA TYR A 401 -5.57 -0.59 -13.51
C TYR A 401 -6.33 -1.76 -12.87
N ALA A 402 -7.43 -2.21 -13.48
CA ALA A 402 -8.23 -3.34 -12.99
C ALA A 402 -7.41 -4.64 -12.95
N PHE A 403 -6.58 -4.89 -13.96
CA PHE A 403 -5.66 -6.02 -13.98
C PHE A 403 -4.66 -5.97 -12.83
N LEU A 404 -4.00 -4.83 -12.60
CA LEU A 404 -3.07 -4.67 -11.49
C LEU A 404 -3.77 -4.81 -10.13
N ALA A 405 -4.99 -4.29 -9.97
CA ALA A 405 -5.76 -4.41 -8.74
C ALA A 405 -6.13 -5.88 -8.44
N PHE A 406 -6.50 -6.63 -9.49
CA PHE A 406 -6.72 -8.08 -9.39
C PHE A 406 -5.44 -8.82 -8.99
N LEU A 407 -4.30 -8.51 -9.61
CA LEU A 407 -3.01 -9.13 -9.25
C LEU A 407 -2.63 -8.86 -7.78
N LEU A 408 -2.87 -7.64 -7.29
CA LEU A 408 -2.65 -7.31 -5.87
C LEU A 408 -3.55 -8.16 -4.95
N ALA A 409 -4.84 -8.30 -5.29
CA ALA A 409 -5.77 -9.13 -4.52
C ALA A 409 -5.35 -10.60 -4.49
N VAL A 410 -4.91 -11.15 -5.63
CA VAL A 410 -4.36 -12.51 -5.73
C VAL A 410 -3.09 -12.65 -4.90
N PHE A 411 -2.15 -11.70 -5.01
CA PHE A 411 -0.92 -11.68 -4.23
C PHE A 411 -1.20 -11.68 -2.72
N ALA A 412 -2.03 -10.75 -2.23
CA ALA A 412 -2.40 -10.68 -0.82
C ALA A 412 -3.11 -11.96 -0.33
N THR A 413 -4.01 -12.51 -1.15
CA THR A 413 -4.70 -13.77 -0.86
C THR A 413 -3.72 -14.94 -0.76
N SER A 414 -2.74 -15.01 -1.68
CA SER A 414 -1.72 -16.06 -1.68
C SER A 414 -0.86 -16.03 -0.42
N LEU A 415 -0.48 -14.85 0.06
CA LEU A 415 0.28 -14.69 1.31
C LEU A 415 -0.58 -15.08 2.52
N ALA A 416 -1.81 -14.59 2.59
CA ALA A 416 -2.70 -14.84 3.72
C ALA A 416 -3.10 -16.32 3.89
N LEU A 417 -3.25 -17.05 2.77
CA LEU A 417 -3.56 -18.47 2.75
C LEU A 417 -2.34 -19.38 2.83
N ARG A 418 -1.12 -18.82 2.71
CA ARG A 418 0.12 -19.58 2.82
C ARG A 418 0.18 -20.24 4.21
N ARG A 419 0.25 -21.57 4.21
CA ARG A 419 0.50 -22.36 5.43
C ARG A 419 2.00 -22.58 5.57
N PRO A 420 2.62 -22.05 6.63
CA PRO A 420 4.03 -22.31 6.87
C PRO A 420 4.29 -23.81 7.08
N ARG A 421 5.37 -24.33 6.50
CA ARG A 421 5.73 -25.76 6.50
C ARG A 421 6.88 -26.01 7.48
N GLY A 422 6.84 -27.13 8.19
CA GLY A 422 7.89 -27.54 9.13
C GLY A 422 7.44 -27.47 10.59
N CYS A 423 8.22 -28.16 11.44
CA CYS A 423 7.93 -28.39 12.86
C CYS A 423 7.97 -27.13 13.72
N GLN A 424 8.71 -26.10 13.31
CA GLN A 424 8.79 -24.84 14.05
C GLN A 424 7.40 -24.18 14.16
N PRO A 425 6.94 -23.86 15.38
CA PRO A 425 5.63 -23.24 15.60
C PRO A 425 5.54 -21.86 14.92
N ALA A 426 4.38 -21.55 14.33
CA ALA A 426 4.16 -20.24 13.72
C ALA A 426 3.98 -19.14 14.78
N THR A 427 4.61 -17.99 14.56
CA THR A 427 4.50 -16.81 15.43
C THR A 427 3.71 -15.70 14.76
N MET A 428 3.85 -15.54 13.44
CA MET A 428 3.24 -14.44 12.66
C MET A 428 3.49 -13.05 13.29
N GLY A 429 4.61 -12.88 13.98
CA GLY A 429 4.96 -11.64 14.69
C GLY A 429 4.25 -11.41 16.04
N HIS A 430 3.54 -12.39 16.60
CA HIS A 430 2.92 -12.28 17.92
C HIS A 430 3.98 -12.30 19.04
N LEU A 431 4.09 -11.20 19.79
CA LEU A 431 5.23 -10.95 20.68
C LEU A 431 5.29 -11.94 21.84
N GLN A 432 4.16 -12.23 22.49
CA GLN A 432 4.12 -13.20 23.59
C GLN A 432 4.49 -14.61 23.11
N THR A 433 4.05 -15.01 21.90
CA THR A 433 4.42 -16.34 21.37
C THR A 433 5.91 -16.41 21.06
N ILE A 434 6.52 -15.33 20.57
CA ILE A 434 7.98 -15.28 20.40
C ILE A 434 8.66 -15.39 21.78
N ALA A 435 8.18 -14.64 22.78
CA ALA A 435 8.72 -14.70 24.14
C ALA A 435 8.59 -16.08 24.79
N ASP A 436 7.60 -16.88 24.40
CA ASP A 436 7.38 -18.24 24.89
C ASP A 436 8.24 -19.30 24.15
N LEU A 437 8.64 -19.01 22.90
CA LEU A 437 9.41 -19.95 22.05
C LEU A 437 10.93 -19.70 22.08
N VAL A 438 11.34 -18.51 22.51
CA VAL A 438 12.74 -18.12 22.68
C VAL A 438 13.10 -18.25 24.15
N ASP A 439 13.75 -19.35 24.49
CA ASP A 439 14.22 -19.66 25.86
C ASP A 439 15.64 -19.13 26.11
N ASP A 440 16.45 -19.00 25.07
CA ASP A 440 17.80 -18.44 25.10
C ASP A 440 17.96 -17.34 24.04
N TRP A 441 18.34 -16.15 24.50
CA TRP A 441 18.53 -14.96 23.67
C TRP A 441 19.99 -14.72 23.25
N GLU A 442 20.90 -15.65 23.59
CA GLU A 442 22.28 -15.61 23.14
C GLU A 442 22.39 -15.76 21.60
N THR A 443 23.43 -15.14 21.05
CA THR A 443 23.73 -15.18 19.61
C THR A 443 25.17 -15.59 19.39
N ASP A 444 25.44 -16.19 18.22
CA ASP A 444 26.82 -16.43 17.77
C ASP A 444 27.61 -15.13 17.57
N GLU A 445 28.89 -15.26 17.27
CA GLU A 445 29.81 -14.14 16.97
C GLU A 445 29.31 -13.23 15.82
N THR A 446 28.39 -13.71 14.99
CA THR A 446 27.80 -12.97 13.85
C THR A 446 26.38 -12.45 14.14
N GLY A 447 25.90 -12.58 15.38
CA GLY A 447 24.58 -12.12 15.82
C GLY A 447 23.42 -13.03 15.39
N ARG A 448 23.69 -14.32 15.14
CA ARG A 448 22.69 -15.32 14.74
C ARG A 448 22.26 -16.22 15.89
N MET A 449 21.03 -16.70 15.80
CA MET A 449 20.46 -17.71 16.67
C MET A 449 19.81 -18.83 15.85
N TRP A 450 19.75 -20.02 16.42
CA TRP A 450 19.12 -21.19 15.81
C TRP A 450 18.05 -21.77 16.72
N TRP A 451 17.11 -22.53 16.15
CA TRP A 451 16.04 -23.19 16.89
C TRP A 451 15.97 -24.69 16.57
N GLY A 452 15.85 -25.54 17.59
CA GLY A 452 15.83 -27.00 17.46
C GLY A 452 15.64 -27.74 18.79
N ASP A 453 15.82 -29.05 18.78
CA ASP A 453 15.70 -29.91 19.97
C ASP A 453 16.99 -29.85 20.81
N LYS A 454 16.88 -29.41 22.07
CA LYS A 454 17.99 -29.30 23.02
C LYS A 454 18.27 -30.59 23.79
N THR A 455 17.31 -31.50 23.82
CA THR A 455 17.34 -32.74 24.61
C THR A 455 17.72 -33.98 23.80
N GLY A 456 17.80 -33.86 22.47
CA GLY A 456 18.01 -35.00 21.58
C GLY A 456 19.26 -35.86 21.84
N HIS A 457 20.30 -35.30 22.47
CA HIS A 457 21.53 -36.03 22.82
C HIS A 457 21.51 -36.67 24.23
N LEU A 458 20.55 -36.31 25.08
CA LEU A 458 20.55 -36.63 26.52
C LEU A 458 19.51 -37.68 26.93
N SER A 459 18.73 -38.22 25.99
CA SER A 459 17.40 -38.76 26.32
C SER A 459 17.02 -40.06 25.62
N GLU A 460 17.79 -41.14 25.80
CA GLU A 460 17.16 -42.46 25.79
C GLU A 460 16.35 -42.61 27.09
N GLY A 461 15.02 -42.39 27.04
CA GLY A 461 14.11 -42.63 28.16
C GLY A 461 13.38 -41.41 28.76
N MET A 462 13.62 -40.19 28.27
CA MET A 462 12.88 -39.00 28.73
C MET A 462 11.55 -38.86 27.96
N VAL A 463 10.42 -38.87 28.67
CA VAL A 463 9.07 -38.80 28.06
C VAL A 463 8.75 -37.41 27.49
N LEU A 464 9.45 -36.36 27.97
CA LEU A 464 9.19 -34.97 27.64
C LEU A 464 10.48 -34.28 27.20
N ARG A 465 10.51 -33.83 25.95
CA ARG A 465 11.64 -33.13 25.33
C ARG A 465 11.45 -31.61 25.39
N HIS A 466 12.52 -30.87 25.09
CA HIS A 466 12.47 -29.41 25.04
C HIS A 466 13.07 -28.89 23.72
N ALA A 467 12.29 -28.05 23.04
CA ALA A 467 12.72 -27.33 21.85
C ALA A 467 12.97 -25.87 22.21
N GLY A 468 14.01 -25.27 21.66
CA GLY A 468 14.39 -23.92 22.05
C GLY A 468 15.40 -23.31 21.11
N THR A 469 15.78 -22.07 21.42
CA THR A 469 16.79 -21.31 20.70
C THR A 469 18.17 -21.50 21.32
N SER A 470 19.24 -21.31 20.55
CA SER A 470 20.59 -21.25 21.10
C SER A 470 21.52 -20.42 20.22
N GLY A 471 22.50 -19.79 20.86
CA GLY A 471 23.65 -19.15 20.21
C GLY A 471 24.72 -20.14 19.71
N ASP A 472 24.62 -21.44 20.02
CA ASP A 472 25.45 -22.48 19.41
C ASP A 472 24.58 -23.55 18.73
N ARG A 473 24.67 -23.61 17.39
CA ARG A 473 23.96 -24.57 16.57
C ARG A 473 24.28 -26.03 16.93
N ARG A 474 25.47 -26.32 17.45
CA ARG A 474 25.92 -27.69 17.78
C ARG A 474 25.16 -28.30 18.94
N LEU A 475 24.58 -27.46 19.80
CA LEU A 475 23.74 -27.86 20.93
C LEU A 475 22.32 -28.27 20.50
N LEU A 476 21.97 -28.06 19.22
CA LEU A 476 20.64 -28.32 18.70
C LEU A 476 20.64 -29.55 17.78
N SER A 477 19.70 -30.43 18.05
CA SER A 477 19.36 -31.59 17.23
C SER A 477 18.09 -31.33 16.43
N GLY A 478 17.81 -32.22 15.46
CA GLY A 478 16.58 -32.15 14.66
C GLY A 478 15.36 -32.44 15.53
N ILE A 479 14.23 -31.77 15.22
CA ILE A 479 12.97 -32.02 15.92
C ILE A 479 12.42 -33.39 15.51
N ASP A 480 12.06 -34.20 16.51
CA ASP A 480 11.44 -35.51 16.35
C ASP A 480 9.91 -35.37 16.35
N PHE A 481 9.25 -35.78 15.27
CA PHE A 481 7.78 -35.67 15.15
C PHE A 481 7.03 -36.66 16.05
N GLU A 482 7.69 -37.69 16.56
CA GLU A 482 7.10 -38.70 17.43
C GLU A 482 7.29 -38.40 18.91
N ALA A 483 8.09 -37.39 19.24
CA ALA A 483 8.33 -36.95 20.61
C ALA A 483 7.34 -35.87 21.08
N ILE A 484 7.07 -35.87 22.39
CA ILE A 484 6.29 -34.83 23.07
C ILE A 484 7.25 -33.76 23.59
N TYR A 485 6.93 -32.50 23.32
CA TYR A 485 7.72 -31.36 23.79
C TYR A 485 6.95 -30.48 24.78
N SER A 486 7.64 -29.99 25.82
CA SER A 486 7.13 -28.97 26.76
C SER A 486 7.75 -27.62 26.54
#